data_AF-A0A2E9JJD8-F1
#
_entry.id   AF-A0A2E9JJD8-F1
#
_cell.length_a   1.000
_cell.length_b   1.000
_cell.length_c   1.000
_cell.angle_alpha   90.00
_cell.angle_beta   90.00
_cell.angle_gamma   90.00
#
_symmetry.space_group_name_H-M   'P 1'
#
loop_
_entity.id
_entity.type
_entity.pdbx_description
1 polymer ?
#
loop_
_entity_poly.entity_id
_entity_poly.type
_entity_poly.pdbx_seq_one_letter_code
_entity_poly.pdbx_strand_id
1 'polypeptide(L)'
;MYYRWLLLKPLDCLFRSYHLVPVLVAALLISGSVSSAELNIAQNQLPVALGLYLDHFEDVSTELTLEDIMDPDIQWQRSTQVILTFGLSESAHWFSIVIYVDEALNEKLVLSMGNPGLDRIDFYFVHPDEVVVHKVAGDTIAVSELDQPYRFPVIPYEIATANQQTRLFFRAYSQSGVEIPLTLTTMSDLAGNQQNLLAFLGAFFAFFLMCFCACSVFFLCATSNFLLIPSSLADVLFISSPNPAWVGSGCGGAMENSITAPLIFQSLSW
;
A
#
# COMPACT_ATOMS: atom_id res chain seq x y z
N MET A 1 3.48 70.44 -27.22
CA MET A 1 3.14 69.25 -28.04
C MET A 1 3.59 68.00 -27.28
N TYR A 2 2.79 66.92 -27.33
CA TYR A 2 3.18 65.53 -27.02
C TYR A 2 3.06 64.92 -25.59
N TYR A 3 2.09 65.28 -24.75
CA TYR A 3 1.76 64.46 -23.55
C TYR A 3 0.25 64.35 -23.26
N ARG A 4 -0.57 63.98 -24.26
CA ARG A 4 -2.03 63.83 -24.09
C ARG A 4 -2.61 62.58 -24.76
N TRP A 5 -1.80 61.54 -25.01
CA TRP A 5 -2.20 60.36 -25.79
C TRP A 5 -1.90 59.00 -25.15
N LEU A 6 -1.48 58.95 -23.88
CA LEU A 6 -0.95 57.72 -23.26
C LEU A 6 -1.73 57.22 -22.02
N LEU A 7 -2.97 57.65 -21.82
CA LEU A 7 -3.79 57.24 -20.65
C LEU A 7 -5.18 56.66 -20.99
N LEU A 8 -5.44 56.29 -22.25
CA LEU A 8 -6.76 55.77 -22.66
C LEU A 8 -6.70 54.39 -23.37
N LYS A 9 -5.66 53.58 -23.13
CA LYS A 9 -5.59 52.20 -23.65
C LYS A 9 -5.92 51.06 -22.67
N PRO A 10 -5.93 51.19 -21.33
CA PRO A 10 -6.21 50.03 -20.48
C PRO A 10 -7.71 49.78 -20.22
N LEU A 11 -8.62 50.69 -20.61
CA LEU A 11 -10.05 50.59 -20.28
C LEU A 11 -10.89 49.79 -21.29
N ASP A 12 -10.47 49.71 -22.56
CA ASP A 12 -11.22 48.97 -23.59
C ASP A 12 -11.02 47.45 -23.52
N CYS A 13 -9.91 46.98 -22.95
CA CYS A 13 -9.67 45.54 -22.73
C CYS A 13 -10.51 44.95 -21.60
N LEU A 14 -10.92 45.77 -20.61
CA LEU A 14 -11.71 45.30 -19.46
C LEU A 14 -13.18 45.05 -19.82
N PHE A 15 -13.76 45.83 -20.75
CA PHE A 15 -15.15 45.67 -21.17
C PHE A 15 -15.39 44.47 -22.11
N ARG A 16 -14.38 44.05 -22.88
CA ARG A 16 -14.51 42.92 -23.81
C ARG A 16 -14.51 41.55 -23.11
N SER A 17 -14.07 41.49 -21.86
CA SER A 17 -13.99 40.27 -21.04
C SER A 17 -15.31 39.92 -20.35
N TYR A 18 -16.21 40.90 -20.14
CA TYR A 18 -17.45 40.71 -19.37
C TYR A 18 -18.51 39.86 -20.09
N HIS A 19 -18.46 39.79 -21.43
CA HIS A 19 -19.37 38.96 -22.22
C HIS A 19 -18.95 37.50 -22.34
N LEU A 20 -17.70 37.16 -22.04
CA LEU A 20 -17.20 35.78 -22.10
C LEU A 20 -17.60 34.95 -20.87
N VAL A 21 -17.73 35.61 -19.71
CA VAL A 21 -18.13 34.98 -18.45
C VAL A 21 -19.55 34.36 -18.50
N PRO A 22 -20.61 35.07 -18.96
CA PRO A 22 -21.95 34.48 -19.02
C PRO A 22 -22.06 33.36 -20.08
N VAL A 23 -21.27 33.41 -21.16
CA VAL A 23 -21.23 32.35 -22.18
C VAL A 23 -20.59 31.07 -21.62
N LEU A 24 -19.53 31.21 -20.81
CA LEU A 24 -18.87 30.08 -20.17
C LEU A 24 -19.75 29.43 -19.09
N VAL A 25 -20.49 30.25 -18.32
CA VAL A 25 -21.46 29.76 -17.31
C VAL A 25 -22.67 29.09 -17.98
N ALA A 26 -23.17 29.63 -19.09
CA ALA A 26 -24.24 29.00 -19.87
C ALA A 26 -23.80 27.68 -20.52
N ALA A 27 -22.53 27.56 -20.95
CA ALA A 27 -21.97 26.33 -21.49
C ALA A 27 -21.80 25.23 -20.44
N LEU A 28 -21.54 25.57 -19.17
CA LEU A 28 -21.48 24.59 -18.08
C LEU A 28 -22.87 24.04 -17.69
N LEU A 29 -23.95 24.80 -17.89
CA LEU A 29 -25.31 24.40 -17.49
C LEU A 29 -26.02 23.47 -18.50
N ILE A 30 -25.41 23.17 -19.65
CA ILE A 30 -26.00 22.29 -20.68
C ILE A 30 -25.54 20.82 -20.52
N SER A 31 -24.65 20.52 -19.57
CA SER A 31 -24.26 19.13 -19.26
C SER A 31 -25.30 18.46 -18.35
N GLY A 32 -26.50 18.23 -18.89
CA GLY A 32 -27.63 17.65 -18.17
C GLY A 32 -28.30 16.57 -19.01
N SER A 33 -27.68 15.42 -19.12
CA SER A 33 -28.34 14.14 -19.42
C SER A 33 -27.50 13.03 -18.82
N VAL A 34 -27.84 12.64 -17.58
CA VAL A 34 -27.35 11.39 -16.98
C VAL A 34 -28.06 10.28 -17.72
N SER A 35 -27.42 9.76 -18.76
CA SER A 35 -27.76 8.45 -19.31
C SER A 35 -27.02 7.42 -18.47
N SER A 36 -27.70 6.35 -18.08
CA SER A 36 -27.03 5.15 -17.57
C SER A 36 -25.96 4.75 -18.58
N ALA A 37 -24.69 4.87 -18.21
CA ALA A 37 -23.58 4.42 -19.03
C ALA A 37 -23.46 2.92 -18.81
N GLU A 38 -24.02 2.14 -19.74
CA GLU A 38 -23.79 0.70 -19.82
C GLU A 38 -22.31 0.48 -20.16
N LEU A 39 -21.60 -0.27 -19.30
CA LEU A 39 -20.21 -0.64 -19.56
C LEU A 39 -20.20 -1.90 -20.44
N ASN A 40 -19.92 -1.70 -21.73
CA ASN A 40 -19.66 -2.78 -22.67
C ASN A 40 -18.19 -3.19 -22.59
N ILE A 41 -17.91 -4.40 -22.11
CA ILE A 41 -16.53 -4.89 -21.97
C ILE A 41 -16.14 -5.68 -23.22
N ALA A 42 -15.14 -5.17 -23.94
CA ALA A 42 -14.40 -5.92 -24.95
C ALA A 42 -13.01 -6.32 -24.41
N GLN A 43 -12.45 -7.43 -24.92
CA GLN A 43 -11.22 -8.05 -24.41
C GLN A 43 -10.00 -7.09 -24.36
N ASN A 44 -9.93 -6.10 -25.27
CA ASN A 44 -8.83 -5.14 -25.35
C ASN A 44 -8.92 -3.96 -24.34
N GLN A 45 -9.91 -3.95 -23.45
CA GLN A 45 -10.11 -2.86 -22.49
C GLN A 45 -9.69 -3.22 -21.06
N LEU A 46 -9.33 -4.48 -20.79
CA LEU A 46 -8.93 -4.93 -19.45
C LEU A 46 -7.46 -4.58 -19.17
N PRO A 47 -7.10 -4.23 -17.92
CA PRO A 47 -7.96 -4.02 -16.76
C PRO A 47 -8.73 -2.68 -16.80
N VAL A 48 -9.98 -2.67 -16.31
CA VAL A 48 -10.83 -1.46 -16.22
C VAL A 48 -11.09 -1.08 -14.76
N ALA A 49 -10.82 0.17 -14.38
CA ALA A 49 -11.27 0.71 -13.10
C ALA A 49 -12.76 1.06 -13.17
N LEU A 50 -13.55 0.49 -12.27
CA LEU A 50 -15.02 0.61 -12.31
C LEU A 50 -15.54 1.88 -11.62
N GLY A 51 -14.70 2.62 -10.89
CA GLY A 51 -15.16 3.70 -10.01
C GLY A 51 -16.03 4.78 -10.67
N LEU A 52 -15.74 5.17 -11.92
CA LEU A 52 -16.54 6.16 -12.67
C LEU A 52 -17.88 5.62 -13.19
N TYR A 53 -18.03 4.29 -13.21
CA TYR A 53 -19.23 3.60 -13.66
C TYR A 53 -20.14 3.19 -12.50
N LEU A 54 -19.66 3.35 -11.26
CA LEU A 54 -20.42 3.05 -10.06
C LEU A 54 -21.45 4.14 -9.78
N ASP A 55 -22.65 3.68 -9.47
CA ASP A 55 -23.66 4.47 -8.78
C ASP A 55 -23.55 4.20 -7.28
N HIS A 56 -23.59 5.23 -6.44
CA HIS A 56 -23.37 5.19 -5.00
C HIS A 56 -24.63 5.62 -4.23
N PHE A 57 -24.86 4.97 -3.11
CA PHE A 57 -25.86 5.34 -2.10
C PHE A 57 -25.27 5.13 -0.70
N GLU A 58 -25.50 6.07 0.22
CA GLU A 58 -25.04 5.96 1.61
C GLU A 58 -26.19 5.50 2.51
N ASP A 59 -25.98 4.38 3.20
CA ASP A 59 -26.86 3.86 4.23
C ASP A 59 -26.31 4.20 5.62
N VAL A 60 -26.80 5.31 6.17
CA VAL A 60 -26.45 5.78 7.52
C VAL A 60 -27.01 4.85 8.61
N SER A 61 -28.10 4.14 8.33
CA SER A 61 -28.71 3.22 9.31
C SER A 61 -27.94 1.91 9.44
N THR A 62 -27.24 1.51 8.37
CA THR A 62 -26.57 0.20 8.21
C THR A 62 -27.52 -1.00 8.20
N GLU A 63 -28.83 -0.78 8.17
CA GLU A 63 -29.86 -1.81 8.28
C GLU A 63 -30.42 -2.21 6.91
N LEU A 64 -30.11 -1.48 5.84
CA LEU A 64 -30.70 -1.76 4.52
C LEU A 64 -30.20 -3.11 3.96
N THR A 65 -31.13 -3.83 3.37
CA THR A 65 -30.91 -5.11 2.69
C THR A 65 -30.86 -4.93 1.17
N LEU A 66 -30.52 -5.99 0.44
CA LEU A 66 -30.51 -5.94 -1.03
C LEU A 66 -31.92 -5.61 -1.56
N GLU A 67 -32.95 -6.20 -0.95
CA GLU A 67 -34.35 -6.00 -1.33
C GLU A 67 -34.76 -4.52 -1.23
N ASP A 68 -34.32 -3.82 -0.18
CA ASP A 68 -34.61 -2.39 0.01
C ASP A 68 -33.87 -1.52 -1.03
N ILE A 69 -32.62 -1.89 -1.34
CA ILE A 69 -31.76 -1.15 -2.27
C ILE A 69 -32.16 -1.36 -3.74
N MET A 70 -32.87 -2.45 -4.02
CA MET A 70 -33.45 -2.73 -5.33
C MET A 70 -34.72 -1.91 -5.61
N ASP A 71 -35.26 -1.20 -4.61
CA ASP A 71 -36.43 -0.34 -4.79
C ASP A 71 -36.14 0.78 -5.83
N PRO A 72 -37.00 0.96 -6.85
CA PRO A 72 -36.86 2.02 -7.84
C PRO A 72 -36.85 3.45 -7.27
N ASP A 73 -37.34 3.66 -6.04
CA ASP A 73 -37.37 4.98 -5.42
C ASP A 73 -35.99 5.44 -4.91
N ILE A 74 -35.01 4.53 -4.82
CA ILE A 74 -33.64 4.86 -4.39
C ILE A 74 -32.96 5.81 -5.38
N GLN A 75 -32.59 6.99 -4.89
CA GLN A 75 -31.88 8.00 -5.66
C GLN A 75 -30.37 7.74 -5.64
N TRP A 76 -29.94 6.93 -6.60
CA TRP A 76 -28.53 6.63 -6.84
C TRP A 76 -27.75 7.87 -7.31
N GLN A 77 -26.55 8.08 -6.76
CA GLN A 77 -25.65 9.15 -7.16
C GLN A 77 -24.48 8.59 -7.97
N ARG A 78 -24.34 9.00 -9.23
CA ARG A 78 -23.22 8.59 -10.08
C ARG A 78 -21.89 9.06 -9.49
N SER A 79 -20.95 8.13 -9.32
CA SER A 79 -19.60 8.44 -8.87
C SER A 79 -18.87 9.31 -9.89
N THR A 80 -18.07 10.24 -9.37
CA THR A 80 -17.19 11.11 -10.17
C THR A 80 -15.72 10.78 -9.99
N GLN A 81 -15.40 9.78 -9.18
CA GLN A 81 -14.04 9.40 -8.82
C GLN A 81 -13.68 8.02 -9.36
N VAL A 82 -12.43 7.86 -9.82
CA VAL A 82 -11.89 6.56 -10.26
C VAL A 82 -11.73 5.61 -9.08
N ILE A 83 -11.35 6.16 -7.92
CA ILE A 83 -11.26 5.45 -6.65
C ILE A 83 -12.13 6.24 -5.67
N LEU A 84 -13.15 5.59 -5.13
CA LEU A 84 -14.08 6.25 -4.22
C LEU A 84 -13.48 6.21 -2.82
N THR A 85 -13.31 7.38 -2.22
CA THR A 85 -12.72 7.52 -0.88
C THR A 85 -13.68 8.28 0.02
N PHE A 86 -14.22 7.59 1.02
CA PHE A 86 -15.14 8.17 2.01
C PHE A 86 -14.47 8.42 3.37
N GLY A 87 -13.22 7.95 3.55
CA GLY A 87 -12.50 8.09 4.80
C GLY A 87 -13.14 7.29 5.93
N LEU A 88 -13.01 7.78 7.17
CA LEU A 88 -13.62 7.15 8.34
C LEU A 88 -15.13 7.45 8.35
N SER A 89 -15.93 6.40 8.17
CA SER A 89 -17.40 6.46 8.18
C SER A 89 -17.93 5.25 8.92
N GLU A 90 -18.95 5.45 9.76
CA GLU A 90 -19.69 4.33 10.39
C GLU A 90 -20.87 3.87 9.53
N SER A 91 -21.17 4.59 8.43
CA SER A 91 -22.23 4.26 7.49
C SER A 91 -21.84 3.04 6.61
N ALA A 92 -22.84 2.31 6.14
CA ALA A 92 -22.65 1.32 5.09
C ALA A 92 -22.79 2.02 3.73
N HIS A 93 -21.94 1.68 2.77
CA HIS A 93 -21.97 2.29 1.45
C HIS A 93 -22.40 1.24 0.42
N TRP A 94 -23.48 1.55 -0.28
CA TRP A 94 -24.04 0.71 -1.35
C TRP A 94 -23.61 1.22 -2.71
N PHE A 95 -23.34 0.29 -3.61
CA PHE A 95 -22.93 0.57 -4.97
C PHE A 95 -23.67 -0.30 -5.94
N SER A 96 -23.97 0.25 -7.11
CA SER A 96 -24.62 -0.44 -8.22
C SER A 96 -23.84 -0.18 -9.50
N ILE A 97 -23.67 -1.22 -10.31
CA ILE A 97 -23.15 -1.10 -11.67
C ILE A 97 -23.82 -2.13 -12.57
N VAL A 98 -24.10 -1.71 -13.80
CA VAL A 98 -24.58 -2.57 -14.86
C VAL A 98 -23.42 -2.92 -15.76
N ILE A 99 -23.15 -4.21 -15.89
CA ILE A 99 -22.04 -4.73 -16.67
C ILE A 99 -22.59 -5.57 -17.82
N TYR A 100 -22.14 -5.26 -19.03
CA TYR A 100 -22.42 -6.04 -20.23
C TYR A 100 -21.12 -6.66 -20.75
N VAL A 101 -21.11 -7.99 -20.87
CA VAL A 101 -19.95 -8.76 -21.32
C VAL A 101 -20.24 -9.33 -22.70
N ASP A 102 -19.38 -9.02 -23.66
CA ASP A 102 -19.44 -9.57 -25.01
C ASP A 102 -19.11 -11.08 -25.01
N GLU A 103 -19.84 -11.84 -25.82
CA GLU A 103 -19.71 -13.31 -25.98
C GLU A 103 -18.32 -13.74 -26.47
N ALA A 104 -17.56 -12.82 -27.07
CA ALA A 104 -16.18 -13.06 -27.47
C ALA A 104 -15.18 -13.21 -26.30
N LEU A 105 -15.55 -12.84 -25.06
CA LEU A 105 -14.69 -13.03 -23.89
C LEU A 105 -14.76 -14.48 -23.37
N ASN A 106 -13.79 -15.31 -23.76
CA ASN A 106 -13.61 -16.66 -23.23
C ASN A 106 -12.65 -16.71 -22.01
N GLU A 107 -12.48 -15.59 -21.31
CA GLU A 107 -11.58 -15.48 -20.16
C GLU A 107 -12.34 -15.36 -18.84
N LYS A 108 -11.75 -15.91 -17.78
CA LYS A 108 -12.31 -15.80 -16.42
C LYS A 108 -12.11 -14.40 -15.88
N LEU A 109 -13.17 -13.60 -15.93
CA LEU A 109 -13.22 -12.26 -15.35
C LEU A 109 -13.24 -12.33 -13.82
N VAL A 110 -12.58 -11.35 -13.21
CA VAL A 110 -12.52 -11.18 -11.76
C VAL A 110 -12.65 -9.73 -11.39
N LEU A 111 -13.41 -9.50 -10.32
CA LEU A 111 -13.46 -8.22 -9.63
C LEU A 111 -12.35 -8.24 -8.58
N SER A 112 -11.39 -7.34 -8.74
CA SER A 112 -10.28 -7.17 -7.82
C SER A 112 -10.43 -5.85 -7.09
N MET A 113 -10.43 -5.89 -5.76
CA MET A 113 -10.34 -4.70 -4.93
C MET A 113 -8.89 -4.53 -4.50
N GLY A 114 -8.27 -3.45 -4.96
CA GLY A 114 -6.87 -3.14 -4.61
C GLY A 114 -6.63 -2.76 -3.15
N ASN A 115 -7.64 -2.80 -2.28
CA ASN A 115 -7.55 -2.42 -0.88
C ASN A 115 -7.82 -3.63 0.04
N PRO A 116 -6.82 -4.10 0.81
CA PRO A 116 -7.01 -5.20 1.75
C PRO A 116 -7.65 -4.78 3.09
N GLY A 117 -7.73 -3.49 3.42
CA GLY A 117 -8.16 -3.00 4.73
C GLY A 117 -9.66 -2.74 4.88
N LEU A 118 -10.50 -3.37 4.06
CA LEU A 118 -11.95 -3.24 4.17
C LEU A 118 -12.49 -4.36 5.05
N ASP A 119 -13.20 -3.99 6.12
CA ASP A 119 -13.67 -4.95 7.13
C ASP A 119 -14.58 -6.02 6.51
N ARG A 120 -15.62 -5.59 5.79
CA ARG A 120 -16.58 -6.48 5.16
C ARG A 120 -17.21 -5.87 3.91
N ILE A 121 -17.35 -6.71 2.88
CA ILE A 121 -17.95 -6.38 1.61
C ILE A 121 -18.80 -7.54 1.13
N ASP A 122 -20.05 -7.24 0.83
CA ASP A 122 -21.03 -8.19 0.31
C ASP A 122 -21.32 -7.84 -1.16
N PHE A 123 -21.11 -8.78 -2.06
CA PHE A 123 -21.39 -8.68 -3.49
C PHE A 123 -22.64 -9.48 -3.84
N TYR A 124 -23.52 -8.87 -4.62
CA TYR A 124 -24.78 -9.43 -5.08
C TYR A 124 -24.84 -9.32 -6.60
N PHE A 125 -24.76 -10.46 -7.29
CA PHE A 125 -24.91 -10.53 -8.75
C PHE A 125 -26.37 -10.80 -9.07
N VAL A 126 -27.06 -9.83 -9.68
CA VAL A 126 -28.47 -9.92 -10.02
C VAL A 126 -28.60 -10.11 -11.54
N HIS A 127 -29.15 -11.25 -11.94
CA HIS A 127 -29.44 -11.59 -13.33
C HIS A 127 -30.92 -11.38 -13.68
N PRO A 128 -31.26 -11.13 -14.96
CA PRO A 128 -32.65 -10.91 -15.38
C PRO A 128 -33.57 -12.11 -15.16
N ASP A 129 -33.02 -13.34 -15.26
CA ASP A 129 -33.76 -14.59 -15.34
C ASP A 129 -33.67 -15.44 -14.04
N GLU A 130 -33.28 -14.82 -12.91
CA GLU A 130 -33.21 -15.39 -11.54
C GLU A 130 -31.83 -15.94 -11.08
N VAL A 131 -31.65 -15.89 -9.75
CA VAL A 131 -30.47 -16.12 -8.88
C VAL A 131 -29.67 -14.84 -8.57
N VAL A 132 -29.77 -14.42 -7.30
CA VAL A 132 -28.80 -13.52 -6.65
C VAL A 132 -27.64 -14.37 -6.17
N VAL A 133 -26.47 -14.25 -6.81
CA VAL A 133 -25.26 -14.86 -6.24
C VAL A 133 -24.72 -13.89 -5.19
N HIS A 134 -24.71 -14.32 -3.93
CA HIS A 134 -24.15 -13.56 -2.82
C HIS A 134 -22.75 -14.06 -2.49
N LYS A 135 -21.78 -13.15 -2.47
CA LYS A 135 -20.39 -13.44 -2.14
C LYS A 135 -19.89 -12.44 -1.13
N VAL A 136 -19.04 -12.89 -0.21
CA VAL A 136 -18.53 -12.05 0.87
C VAL A 136 -17.00 -11.99 0.79
N ALA A 137 -16.45 -10.82 1.04
CA ALA A 137 -15.01 -10.63 1.22
C ALA A 137 -14.73 -9.56 2.27
N GLY A 138 -13.49 -9.51 2.75
CA GLY A 138 -13.05 -8.53 3.76
C GLY A 138 -11.94 -9.10 4.63
N ASP A 139 -11.31 -8.27 5.44
CA ASP A 139 -10.26 -8.71 6.36
C ASP A 139 -10.79 -9.35 7.65
N THR A 140 -12.06 -9.07 8.01
CA THR A 140 -12.75 -9.67 9.16
C THR A 140 -13.34 -11.05 8.84
N ILE A 141 -13.40 -11.40 7.55
CA ILE A 141 -14.00 -12.64 7.06
C ILE A 141 -13.01 -13.80 7.15
N ALA A 142 -13.47 -14.96 7.61
CA ALA A 142 -12.62 -16.13 7.72
C ALA A 142 -12.13 -16.58 6.33
N VAL A 143 -10.84 -16.95 6.24
CA VAL A 143 -10.22 -17.38 4.97
C VAL A 143 -10.95 -18.57 4.32
N SER A 144 -11.62 -19.41 5.11
CA SER A 144 -12.43 -20.54 4.62
C SER A 144 -13.74 -20.14 3.93
N GLU A 145 -14.22 -18.92 4.17
CA GLU A 145 -15.44 -18.38 3.57
C GLU A 145 -15.14 -17.56 2.31
N LEU A 146 -13.87 -17.23 2.06
CA LEU A 146 -13.45 -16.52 0.85
C LEU A 146 -13.40 -17.47 -0.34
N ASP A 147 -14.12 -17.11 -1.42
CA ASP A 147 -14.07 -17.82 -2.70
C ASP A 147 -12.65 -18.01 -3.22
N GLN A 148 -11.85 -16.94 -3.13
CA GLN A 148 -10.46 -16.93 -3.55
C GLN A 148 -9.62 -16.32 -2.42
N PRO A 149 -8.82 -17.14 -1.70
CA PRO A 149 -7.90 -16.63 -0.70
C PRO A 149 -6.76 -15.89 -1.41
N TYR A 150 -6.91 -14.58 -1.54
CA TYR A 150 -5.94 -13.70 -2.17
C TYR A 150 -5.53 -12.58 -1.19
N ARG A 151 -4.39 -11.94 -1.43
CA ARG A 151 -3.83 -10.93 -0.50
C ARG A 151 -4.71 -9.68 -0.33
N PHE A 152 -5.62 -9.48 -1.27
CA PHE A 152 -6.67 -8.48 -1.27
C PHE A 152 -7.94 -9.16 -1.79
N PRO A 153 -9.14 -8.63 -1.50
CA PRO A 153 -10.39 -9.24 -1.95
C PRO A 153 -10.44 -9.41 -3.48
N VAL A 154 -10.63 -10.66 -3.92
CA VAL A 154 -10.84 -11.02 -5.33
C VAL A 154 -12.06 -11.90 -5.42
N ILE A 155 -13.04 -11.46 -6.21
CA ILE A 155 -14.28 -12.20 -6.43
C ILE A 155 -14.36 -12.60 -7.90
N PRO A 156 -14.52 -13.89 -8.22
CA PRO A 156 -14.74 -14.31 -9.59
C PRO A 156 -16.10 -13.78 -10.06
N TYR A 157 -16.08 -13.13 -11.22
CA TYR A 157 -17.27 -12.62 -11.87
C TYR A 157 -17.97 -13.77 -12.58
N GLU A 158 -19.11 -14.21 -12.05
CA GLU A 158 -19.89 -15.30 -12.64
C GLU A 158 -20.74 -14.74 -13.78
N ILE A 159 -20.37 -15.09 -15.01
CA ILE A 159 -21.15 -14.80 -16.20
C ILE A 159 -22.25 -15.87 -16.27
N ALA A 160 -23.50 -15.52 -15.96
CA ALA A 160 -24.62 -16.47 -16.07
C ALA A 160 -24.84 -16.91 -17.52
N THR A 161 -24.81 -15.95 -18.46
CA THR A 161 -24.87 -16.21 -19.91
C THR A 161 -24.08 -15.13 -20.65
N ALA A 162 -23.34 -15.52 -21.68
CA ALA A 162 -22.74 -14.56 -22.61
C ALA A 162 -23.83 -13.64 -23.21
N ASN A 163 -23.52 -12.36 -23.43
CA ASN A 163 -24.44 -11.38 -24.02
C ASN A 163 -25.67 -11.01 -23.13
N GLN A 164 -25.63 -11.32 -21.82
CA GLN A 164 -26.63 -10.86 -20.86
C GLN A 164 -26.11 -9.71 -19.98
N GLN A 165 -26.97 -8.74 -19.73
CA GLN A 165 -26.75 -7.67 -18.77
C GLN A 165 -26.81 -8.23 -17.36
N THR A 166 -25.74 -8.05 -16.58
CA THR A 166 -25.73 -8.40 -15.16
C THR A 166 -25.62 -7.14 -14.34
N ARG A 167 -26.51 -6.99 -13.36
CA ARG A 167 -26.46 -5.88 -12.42
C ARG A 167 -25.76 -6.34 -11.16
N LEU A 168 -24.63 -5.72 -10.87
CA LEU A 168 -23.85 -5.95 -9.66
C LEU A 168 -24.24 -4.91 -8.63
N PHE A 169 -24.69 -5.37 -7.47
CA PHE A 169 -24.77 -4.55 -6.28
C PHE A 169 -23.69 -4.98 -5.31
N PHE A 170 -23.10 -4.04 -4.58
CA PHE A 170 -22.25 -4.41 -3.46
C PHE A 170 -22.37 -3.42 -2.32
N ARG A 171 -22.24 -3.94 -1.10
CA ARG A 171 -22.28 -3.20 0.15
C ARG A 171 -20.89 -3.25 0.76
N ALA A 172 -20.29 -2.10 1.00
CA ALA A 172 -19.01 -1.98 1.70
C ALA A 172 -19.22 -1.35 3.08
N TYR A 173 -18.58 -1.95 4.09
CA TYR A 173 -18.59 -1.47 5.46
C TYR A 173 -17.19 -1.61 6.05
N SER A 174 -16.66 -0.53 6.65
CA SER A 174 -15.36 -0.55 7.34
C SER A 174 -15.30 0.56 8.37
N GLN A 175 -14.79 0.25 9.57
CA GLN A 175 -14.54 1.24 10.63
C GLN A 175 -13.21 1.97 10.45
N SER A 176 -12.24 1.33 9.77
CA SER A 176 -10.87 1.83 9.61
C SER A 176 -10.70 2.79 8.43
N GLY A 177 -11.70 2.86 7.56
CA GLY A 177 -11.79 3.76 6.43
C GLY A 177 -12.32 3.05 5.18
N VAL A 178 -13.18 3.73 4.43
CA VAL A 178 -13.77 3.19 3.21
C VAL A 178 -13.08 3.80 1.99
N GLU A 179 -12.27 2.99 1.32
CA GLU A 179 -11.68 3.29 0.02
C GLU A 179 -11.90 2.12 -0.92
N ILE A 180 -12.51 2.36 -2.08
CA ILE A 180 -13.01 1.32 -2.99
C ILE A 180 -12.34 1.45 -4.36
N PRO A 181 -11.13 0.89 -4.52
CA PRO A 181 -10.48 0.74 -5.82
C PRO A 181 -10.96 -0.56 -6.49
N LEU A 182 -12.20 -0.55 -6.99
CA LEU A 182 -12.77 -1.70 -7.69
C LEU A 182 -12.31 -1.73 -9.15
N THR A 183 -11.74 -2.85 -9.57
CA THR A 183 -11.25 -3.07 -10.93
C THR A 183 -11.77 -4.38 -11.48
N LEU A 184 -12.14 -4.38 -12.76
CA LEU A 184 -12.46 -5.59 -13.50
C LEU A 184 -11.25 -5.99 -14.34
N THR A 185 -10.79 -7.21 -14.16
CA THR A 185 -9.59 -7.75 -14.82
C THR A 185 -9.74 -9.25 -15.05
N THR A 186 -8.73 -9.88 -15.66
CA THR A 186 -8.64 -11.34 -15.78
C THR A 186 -7.69 -11.92 -14.74
N MET A 187 -7.86 -13.20 -14.40
CA MET A 187 -6.94 -13.88 -13.49
C MET A 187 -5.48 -13.89 -14.02
N SER A 188 -5.28 -13.98 -15.34
CA SER A 188 -3.96 -13.96 -15.97
C SER A 188 -3.26 -12.63 -15.81
N ASP A 189 -3.95 -11.52 -16.07
CA ASP A 189 -3.37 -10.18 -15.93
C ASP A 189 -3.12 -9.83 -14.46
N LEU A 190 -4.03 -10.24 -13.58
CA LEU A 190 -3.85 -10.09 -12.14
C LEU A 190 -2.59 -10.83 -11.68
N ALA A 191 -2.42 -12.10 -12.08
CA ALA A 191 -1.24 -12.89 -11.73
C ALA A 191 0.06 -12.30 -12.32
N GLY A 192 0.03 -11.82 -13.56
CA GLY A 192 1.20 -11.22 -14.22
C GLY A 192 1.69 -9.95 -13.54
N ASN A 193 0.78 -9.03 -13.19
CA ASN A 193 1.12 -7.80 -12.46
C ASN A 193 1.71 -8.08 -11.07
N GLN A 194 1.24 -9.14 -10.43
CA GLN A 194 1.70 -9.54 -9.10
C GLN A 194 3.12 -10.09 -9.14
N GLN A 195 3.42 -10.93 -10.13
CA GLN A 195 4.74 -11.53 -10.28
C GLN A 195 5.85 -10.47 -10.43
N ASN A 196 5.60 -9.40 -11.19
CA ASN A 196 6.55 -8.31 -11.35
C ASN A 196 6.80 -7.55 -10.03
N LEU A 197 5.74 -7.26 -9.27
CA LEU A 197 5.86 -6.61 -7.98
C LEU A 197 6.61 -7.48 -6.96
N LEU A 198 6.33 -8.79 -6.92
CA LEU A 198 7.02 -9.74 -6.06
C LEU A 198 8.51 -9.86 -6.43
N ALA A 199 8.84 -9.90 -7.73
CA ALA A 199 10.23 -9.91 -8.18
C ALA A 199 10.98 -8.62 -7.77
N PHE A 200 10.34 -7.46 -7.94
CA PHE A 200 10.90 -6.18 -7.52
C PHE A 200 11.09 -6.11 -6.00
N LEU A 201 10.08 -6.53 -5.22
CA LEU A 201 10.14 -6.53 -3.77
C LEU A 201 11.21 -7.51 -3.26
N GLY A 202 11.36 -8.67 -3.91
CA GLY A 202 12.42 -9.63 -3.63
C GLY A 202 13.81 -9.04 -3.85
N ALA A 203 14.02 -8.34 -4.98
CA ALA A 203 15.28 -7.66 -5.26
C ALA A 203 15.55 -6.52 -4.26
N PHE A 204 14.52 -5.76 -3.89
CA PHE A 204 14.60 -4.70 -2.87
C PHE A 204 15.03 -5.27 -1.51
N PHE A 205 14.39 -6.33 -1.02
CA PHE A 205 14.78 -6.96 0.24
C PHE A 205 16.17 -7.59 0.19
N ALA A 206 16.57 -8.20 -0.93
CA ALA A 206 17.91 -8.74 -1.12
C ALA A 206 18.98 -7.63 -1.04
N PHE A 207 18.71 -6.46 -1.60
CA PHE A 207 19.59 -5.30 -1.49
C PHE A 207 19.75 -4.84 -0.03
N PHE A 208 18.66 -4.72 0.73
CA PHE A 208 18.75 -4.36 2.17
C PHE A 208 19.49 -5.41 2.98
N LEU A 209 19.26 -6.70 2.71
CA LEU A 209 19.98 -7.78 3.37
C LEU A 209 21.49 -7.71 3.08
N MET A 210 21.87 -7.44 1.83
CA MET A 210 23.27 -7.26 1.43
C MET A 210 23.92 -6.06 2.16
N CYS A 211 23.22 -4.92 2.22
CA CYS A 211 23.68 -3.76 2.97
C CYS A 211 23.82 -4.06 4.46
N PHE A 212 22.84 -4.75 5.06
CA PHE A 212 22.89 -5.15 6.47
C PHE A 212 24.08 -6.07 6.75
N CYS A 213 24.33 -7.06 5.90
CA CYS A 213 25.50 -7.94 6.00
C CYS A 213 26.82 -7.15 5.85
N ALA A 214 26.92 -6.24 4.88
CA ALA A 214 28.11 -5.41 4.68
C ALA A 214 28.40 -4.52 5.89
N CYS A 215 27.38 -3.86 6.44
CA CYS A 215 27.50 -3.07 7.68
C CYS A 215 27.90 -3.94 8.87
N SER A 216 27.33 -5.13 9.01
CA SER A 216 27.66 -6.07 10.08
C SER A 216 29.13 -6.52 10.00
N VAL A 217 29.62 -6.85 8.81
CA VAL A 217 31.03 -7.21 8.58
C VAL A 217 31.94 -6.03 8.91
N PHE A 218 31.60 -4.82 8.44
CA PHE A 218 32.38 -3.63 8.75
C PHE A 218 32.45 -3.35 10.26
N PHE A 219 31.32 -3.50 10.97
CA PHE A 219 31.27 -3.34 12.43
C PHE A 219 32.13 -4.37 13.16
N LEU A 220 32.08 -5.64 12.73
CA LEU A 220 32.92 -6.71 13.30
C LEU A 220 34.41 -6.45 13.04
N CYS A 221 34.79 -6.04 11.83
CA CYS A 221 36.17 -5.68 11.49
C CYS A 221 36.68 -4.47 12.26
N ALA A 222 35.83 -3.46 12.48
CA ALA A 222 36.18 -2.30 13.30
C ALA A 222 36.41 -2.70 14.76
N THR A 223 35.57 -3.60 15.30
CA THR A 223 35.68 -4.09 16.68
C THR A 223 36.91 -4.98 16.87
N SER A 224 37.27 -5.83 15.90
CA SER A 224 38.47 -6.66 15.97
C SER A 224 39.76 -5.83 15.93
N ASN A 225 39.80 -4.76 15.13
CA ASN A 225 40.93 -3.82 15.11
C ASN A 225 41.06 -3.05 16.44
N PHE A 226 39.95 -2.70 17.10
CA PHE A 226 39.98 -2.04 18.40
C PHE A 226 40.54 -2.94 19.52
N LEU A 227 40.28 -4.25 19.48
CA LEU A 227 40.80 -5.23 20.44
C LEU A 227 42.29 -5.59 20.25
N LEU A 228 42.85 -5.42 19.05
CA LEU A 228 44.25 -5.73 18.75
C LEU A 228 45.23 -4.59 19.07
N ILE A 229 44.77 -3.33 19.10
CA ILE A 229 45.60 -2.15 19.44
C ILE A 229 46.22 -2.22 20.86
N PRO A 230 45.54 -2.68 21.92
CA PRO A 230 46.18 -2.80 23.24
C PRO A 230 47.29 -3.88 23.29
N SER A 231 47.23 -4.91 22.44
CA SER A 231 48.27 -5.96 22.43
C SER A 231 49.55 -5.52 21.74
N SER A 232 49.47 -4.78 20.64
CA SER A 232 50.66 -4.30 19.92
C SER A 232 51.38 -3.14 20.63
N LEU A 233 50.65 -2.31 21.40
CA LEU A 233 51.26 -1.27 22.23
C LEU A 233 51.94 -1.82 23.50
N ALA A 234 51.48 -2.96 24.03
CA ALA A 234 52.13 -3.63 25.15
C ALA A 234 53.52 -4.18 24.77
N ASP A 235 53.65 -4.73 23.55
CA ASP A 235 54.95 -5.24 23.05
C ASP A 235 55.95 -4.12 22.74
N VAL A 236 55.48 -2.95 22.28
CA VAL A 236 56.35 -1.80 22.00
C VAL A 236 56.89 -1.16 23.29
N LEU A 237 56.13 -1.16 24.38
CA LEU A 237 56.59 -0.66 25.69
C LEU A 237 57.60 -1.58 26.38
N PHE A 238 57.64 -2.87 26.04
CA PHE A 238 58.64 -3.81 26.57
C PHE A 238 60.02 -3.68 25.90
N ILE A 239 60.09 -3.18 24.66
CA ILE A 239 61.37 -3.05 23.93
C ILE A 239 62.11 -1.75 24.29
N SER A 240 61.44 -0.77 24.90
CA SER A 240 62.02 0.55 25.18
C SER A 240 62.49 0.77 26.62
N SER A 241 62.75 -0.26 27.44
CA SER A 241 63.44 -0.05 28.73
C SER A 241 64.96 0.01 28.50
N PRO A 242 65.62 1.18 28.53
CA PRO A 242 67.07 1.27 28.46
C PRO A 242 67.56 1.02 29.87
N ASN A 243 68.14 -0.15 30.13
CA ASN A 243 68.76 -0.46 31.41
C ASN A 243 69.98 0.48 31.60
N PRO A 244 70.02 1.41 32.58
CA PRO A 244 71.22 2.17 32.86
C PRO A 244 72.00 1.45 33.97
N ALA A 245 73.15 0.92 33.59
CA ALA A 245 74.17 0.42 34.52
C ALA A 245 74.60 1.50 35.51
N TRP A 246 74.88 1.15 36.78
CA TRP A 246 76.03 1.57 37.60
C TRP A 246 76.10 0.62 38.84
N VAL A 247 77.04 -0.34 38.90
CA VAL A 247 78.38 -0.31 39.55
C VAL A 247 78.40 -0.83 41.00
N GLY A 248 79.27 -1.83 41.25
CA GLY A 248 79.90 -2.05 42.56
C GLY A 248 80.25 -3.50 42.92
N SER A 249 81.53 -3.89 42.75
CA SER A 249 82.31 -4.93 43.48
C SER A 249 81.75 -6.37 43.55
N GLY A 250 82.43 -7.43 43.12
CA GLY A 250 83.82 -7.77 43.43
C GLY A 250 83.86 -8.91 44.46
N CYS A 251 84.14 -10.13 43.98
CA CYS A 251 84.68 -11.30 44.69
C CYS A 251 83.94 -11.93 45.90
N GLY A 252 83.75 -13.25 45.79
CA GLY A 252 84.04 -14.19 46.88
C GLY A 252 82.87 -14.59 47.77
N GLY A 253 82.43 -15.83 47.64
CA GLY A 253 81.41 -16.42 48.51
C GLY A 253 81.90 -16.76 49.91
N ALA A 254 80.96 -16.94 50.83
CA ALA A 254 80.92 -17.95 51.89
C ALA A 254 79.67 -17.71 52.74
N MET A 255 79.01 -18.82 53.14
CA MET A 255 78.25 -19.09 54.39
C MET A 255 77.33 -17.96 54.91
N GLU A 256 76.09 -18.20 55.33
CA GLU A 256 75.73 -19.07 56.46
C GLU A 256 74.20 -19.06 56.68
N ASN A 257 73.76 -20.04 57.47
CA ASN A 257 72.41 -20.45 57.83
C ASN A 257 71.47 -19.32 58.34
N SER A 258 70.16 -19.46 58.11
CA SER A 258 69.19 -19.94 59.12
C SER A 258 67.73 -19.52 58.85
N ILE A 259 66.86 -20.54 58.81
CA ILE A 259 65.57 -20.66 59.54
C ILE A 259 64.60 -19.46 59.51
N THR A 260 63.47 -19.60 58.79
CA THR A 260 62.09 -19.69 59.35
C THR A 260 61.02 -19.53 58.24
N ALA A 261 60.13 -20.51 58.15
CA ALA A 261 58.78 -20.38 57.55
C ALA A 261 57.83 -19.74 58.61
N PRO A 262 56.60 -19.24 58.32
CA PRO A 262 55.58 -19.97 57.57
C PRO A 262 54.62 -19.18 56.65
N LEU A 263 54.06 -19.95 55.72
CA LEU A 263 52.69 -19.97 55.16
C LEU A 263 51.68 -18.97 55.74
N ILE A 264 51.05 -18.17 54.85
CA ILE A 264 49.60 -17.89 54.92
C ILE A 264 49.00 -18.01 53.51
N PHE A 265 48.22 -19.07 53.34
CA PHE A 265 47.21 -19.26 52.30
C PHE A 265 45.99 -18.40 52.67
N GLN A 266 45.43 -17.63 51.74
CA GLN A 266 44.00 -17.32 51.78
C GLN A 266 43.45 -17.13 50.36
N SER A 267 42.79 -18.18 49.91
CA SER A 267 41.78 -18.20 48.86
C SER A 267 40.57 -17.34 49.25
N LEU A 268 39.93 -16.68 48.29
CA LEU A 268 38.49 -16.40 48.35
C LEU A 268 37.95 -16.24 46.92
N SER A 269 37.29 -17.30 46.47
CA SER A 269 36.26 -17.30 45.42
C SER A 269 34.92 -16.91 46.04
N TRP A 270 34.20 -16.00 45.39
CA TRP A 270 32.76 -16.03 45.16
C TRP A 270 32.50 -15.41 43.79
#